data_AF-A0A3A9BVS4-F1
#
_entry.id   AF-A0A3A9BVS4-F1
#
_cell.length_a   1.000
_cell.length_b   1.000
_cell.length_c   1.000
_cell.angle_alpha   90.00
_cell.angle_beta   90.00
_cell.angle_gamma   90.00
#
_symmetry.space_group_name_H-M   'P 1'
#
loop_
_entity.id
_entity.type
_entity.pdbx_description
1 polymer ?
#
loop_
_entity_poly.entity_id
_entity_poly.type
_entity_poly.pdbx_seq_one_letter_code
_entity_poly.pdbx_strand_id
1 'polypeptide(L)' 'FGKLYAIMSDEEKKSLITYLIKEIQIYPNGESEMPLKSIEFNFPIYIDGKEVRKVLWERGNTVEVIIMMQYCGKEKN' A
#
# COMPACT_ATOMS: atom_id res chain seq x y z
N PHE A 1 10.72 -2.87 6.85
CA PHE A 1 9.85 -1.67 6.87
C PHE A 1 9.45 -1.21 8.27
N GLY A 2 8.90 -2.07 9.15
CA GLY A 2 8.48 -1.64 10.50
C GLY A 2 9.56 -0.95 11.33
N LYS A 3 10.83 -1.42 11.27
CA LYS A 3 11.96 -0.78 11.95
C LYS A 3 12.36 0.60 11.38
N LEU A 4 12.14 0.82 10.08
CA LEU A 4 12.43 2.10 9.41
C LEU A 4 11.34 3.12 9.74
N TYR A 5 10.07 2.70 9.66
CA TYR A 5 8.94 3.55 10.03
C TYR A 5 8.97 3.94 11.53
N ALA A 6 9.48 3.05 12.39
CA ALA A 6 9.60 3.30 13.83
C ALA A 6 10.65 4.36 14.20
N ILE A 7 11.65 4.60 13.34
CA ILE A 7 12.71 5.60 13.59
C ILE A 7 12.50 6.92 12.84
N MET A 8 11.54 6.98 11.92
CA MET A 8 11.20 8.18 11.16
C MET A 8 10.40 9.16 12.02
N SER A 9 10.65 10.45 11.82
CA SER A 9 9.81 11.51 12.37
C SER A 9 8.42 11.51 11.73
N ASP A 10 7.47 12.20 12.34
CA ASP A 10 6.12 12.30 11.79
C ASP A 10 6.08 13.13 10.50
N GLU A 11 6.94 14.16 10.37
CA GLU A 11 7.14 14.87 9.10
C GLU A 11 7.64 13.93 8.00
N GLU A 12 8.63 13.08 8.30
CA GLU A 12 9.19 12.15 7.31
C GLU A 12 8.16 11.11 6.88
N LYS A 13 7.37 10.58 7.82
CA LYS A 13 6.26 9.67 7.51
C LYS A 13 5.24 10.35 6.61
N LYS A 14 4.84 11.58 6.94
CA LYS A 14 3.88 12.35 6.15
C LYS A 14 4.39 12.61 4.74
N SER A 15 5.66 13.02 4.61
CA SER A 15 6.32 13.23 3.31
C SER A 15 6.35 11.95 2.48
N LEU A 16 6.73 10.83 3.09
CA LEU A 16 6.74 9.53 2.42
C LEU A 16 5.34 9.12 1.94
N ILE A 17 4.31 9.26 2.79
CA ILE A 17 2.94 8.93 2.41
C ILE A 17 2.47 9.78 1.24
N THR A 18 2.70 11.10 1.26
CA THR A 18 2.34 12.01 0.15
C THR A 18 3.11 11.70 -1.13
N TYR A 19 4.37 11.26 -1.02
CA TYR A 19 5.15 10.83 -2.18
C TYR A 19 4.58 9.54 -2.81
N LEU A 20 4.18 8.57 -1.99
CA LEU A 20 3.72 7.28 -2.48
C LEU A 20 2.29 7.34 -3.04
N ILE A 21 1.41 8.07 -2.35
CA ILE A 21 -0.02 8.06 -2.61
C ILE A 21 -0.41 9.28 -3.43
N LYS A 22 -1.09 9.01 -4.55
CA LYS A 22 -1.69 10.03 -5.40
C LYS A 22 -3.04 10.49 -4.85
N GLU A 23 -3.91 9.54 -4.49
CA GLU A 23 -5.26 9.83 -4.00
C GLU A 23 -5.72 8.75 -3.01
N ILE A 24 -6.47 9.18 -1.99
CA ILE A 24 -7.20 8.30 -1.06
C ILE A 24 -8.67 8.63 -1.18
N GLN A 25 -9.50 7.60 -1.36
CA GLN A 25 -10.95 7.71 -1.28
C GLN A 25 -11.42 6.98 -0.03
N ILE A 26 -12.29 7.63 0.73
CA ILE A 26 -12.93 7.06 1.92
C ILE A 26 -14.43 6.92 1.70
N TYR A 27 -15.05 5.99 2.42
CA TYR A 27 -16.51 5.95 2.51
C TYR A 27 -17.01 7.15 3.32
N PRO A 28 -18.16 7.73 2.95
CA PRO A 28 -18.93 8.59 3.84
C PRO A 28 -19.20 7.91 5.18
N ASN A 29 -19.32 8.72 6.23
CA ASN A 29 -19.53 8.22 7.59
C ASN A 29 -20.75 7.31 7.66
N GLY A 30 -20.55 6.09 8.18
CA GLY A 30 -21.62 5.10 8.40
C GLY A 30 -21.90 4.17 7.23
N GLU A 31 -21.24 4.33 6.07
CA GLU A 31 -21.43 3.42 4.92
C GLU A 31 -20.57 2.15 5.00
N SER A 32 -19.52 2.12 5.82
CA SER A 32 -18.63 0.97 5.97
C SER A 32 -17.95 0.95 7.34
N GLU A 33 -17.71 -0.25 7.88
CA GLU A 33 -16.88 -0.44 9.08
C GLU A 33 -15.41 -0.08 8.82
N MET A 34 -14.96 -0.22 7.56
CA MET A 34 -13.65 0.24 7.12
C MET A 34 -13.78 1.57 6.38
N PRO A 35 -13.13 2.65 6.87
CA PRO A 35 -13.29 3.98 6.27
C PRO A 35 -12.64 4.08 4.89
N LEU A 36 -11.72 3.18 4.54
CA LEU A 36 -10.96 3.25 3.29
C LEU A 36 -11.71 2.58 2.13
N LYS A 37 -11.92 3.31 1.03
CA LYS A 37 -12.55 2.82 -0.20
C LYS A 37 -11.52 2.44 -1.25
N SER A 38 -10.56 3.33 -1.51
CA SER A 38 -9.47 3.04 -2.44
C SER A 38 -8.23 3.89 -2.21
N ILE A 39 -7.10 3.40 -2.70
CA ILE A 39 -5.82 4.13 -2.76
C ILE A 39 -5.32 4.08 -4.20
N GLU A 40 -4.93 5.23 -4.74
CA GLU A 40 -4.18 5.33 -5.99
C GLU A 40 -2.74 5.74 -5.70
N PHE A 41 -1.78 5.06 -6.32
CA PHE A 41 -0.35 5.31 -6.15
C PHE A 41 0.22 6.18 -7.27
N ASN A 42 1.28 6.93 -6.94
CA ASN A 42 2.01 7.73 -7.94
C ASN A 42 2.84 6.87 -8.91
N PHE A 43 2.94 5.57 -8.67
CA PHE A 43 3.69 4.60 -9.46
C PHE A 43 2.87 3.31 -9.65
N PRO A 44 3.16 2.50 -10.69
CA PRO A 44 2.53 1.20 -10.85
C PRO A 44 2.91 0.24 -9.73
N ILE A 45 1.95 -0.55 -9.26
CA ILE A 45 2.12 -1.65 -8.32
C ILE A 45 1.64 -2.95 -8.96
N TYR A 46 2.06 -4.10 -8.44
CA TYR A 46 1.62 -5.40 -8.93
C TYR A 46 0.73 -6.08 -7.89
N ILE A 47 -0.50 -6.42 -8.28
CA ILE A 47 -1.43 -7.22 -7.48
C ILE A 47 -1.83 -8.43 -8.33
N ASP A 48 -1.71 -9.63 -7.76
CA ASP A 48 -2.01 -10.90 -8.44
C ASP A 48 -1.34 -11.02 -9.82
N GLY A 49 -0.08 -10.56 -9.92
CA GLY A 49 0.70 -10.57 -11.15
C GLY A 49 0.28 -9.53 -12.21
N LYS A 50 -0.64 -8.62 -11.89
CA LYS A 50 -1.10 -7.56 -12.79
C LYS A 50 -0.61 -6.20 -12.34
N GLU A 51 -0.12 -5.41 -13.29
CA GLU A 51 0.19 -4.01 -13.06
C GLU A 51 -1.11 -3.21 -12.87
N VAL A 52 -1.24 -2.56 -11.72
CA VAL A 52 -2.35 -1.68 -11.37
C VAL A 52 -1.81 -0.43 -10.70
N ARG A 53 -2.60 0.65 -10.68
CA ARG A 53 -2.26 1.87 -9.94
C ARG A 53 -3.23 2.17 -8.81
N LYS A 54 -4.41 1.55 -8.84
CA LYS A 54 -5.51 1.76 -7.90
C LYS A 54 -5.91 0.45 -7.26
N VAL A 55 -6.02 0.45 -5.94
CA VAL A 55 -6.47 -0.69 -5.12
C VAL A 55 -7.84 -0.36 -4.55
N LEU A 56 -8.82 -1.23 -4.78
CA LEU A 56 -10.13 -1.17 -4.12
C LEU A 56 -10.07 -1.95 -2.82
N TRP A 57 -10.39 -1.33 -1.70
CA TRP A 57 -10.19 -1.95 -0.39
C TRP A 57 -11.14 -3.13 -0.12
N GLU A 58 -12.35 -3.10 -0.68
CA GLU A 58 -13.42 -4.10 -0.50
C GLU A 58 -13.07 -5.54 -0.92
N ARG A 59 -11.96 -5.75 -1.65
CA ARG A 59 -11.57 -7.09 -2.12
C ARG A 59 -10.68 -7.87 -1.13
N GLY A 60 -10.61 -7.45 0.13
CA GLY A 60 -9.73 -8.09 1.13
C GLY A 60 -8.25 -7.84 0.87
N ASN A 61 -7.93 -6.70 0.24
CA ASN A 61 -6.55 -6.35 -0.10
C ASN A 61 -5.77 -5.95 1.16
N THR A 62 -4.69 -6.65 1.45
CA THR A 62 -3.63 -6.19 2.35
C THR A 62 -2.57 -5.46 1.53
N VAL A 63 -2.02 -4.35 2.06
CA VAL A 63 -0.90 -3.67 1.42
C VAL A 63 0.36 -4.51 1.63
N GLU A 64 0.57 -5.51 0.78
CA GLU A 64 1.84 -6.22 0.72
C GLU A 64 2.83 -5.36 -0.07
N VAL A 65 3.66 -4.61 0.66
CA VAL A 65 4.75 -3.82 0.07
C VAL A 65 5.66 -4.75 -0.73
N ILE A 66 6.06 -4.31 -1.92
CA ILE A 66 6.97 -4.93 -2.90
C ILE A 66 8.31 -5.37 -2.26
N ILE A 67 8.29 -6.47 -1.49
CA ILE A 67 9.48 -7.19 -0.99
C ILE A 67 9.39 -8.68 -1.37
N MET A 68 8.32 -9.11 -2.06
CA MET A 68 8.22 -10.47 -2.59
C MET A 68 9.25 -10.81 -3.68
N MET A 69 9.92 -9.81 -4.28
CA MET A 69 11.03 -10.06 -5.21
C MET A 69 12.34 -10.54 -4.54
N GLN A 70 12.44 -10.59 -3.20
CA GLN A 70 13.60 -11.20 -2.54
C GLN A 70 13.47 -12.71 -2.29
N TYR A 71 12.29 -13.30 -2.48
CA TYR A 71 12.05 -14.72 -2.20
C TYR A 71 11.63 -15.55 -3.41
N CYS A 72 11.21 -14.94 -4.52
CA CYS A 72 11.00 -15.65 -5.78
C CYS A 72 12.34 -15.90 -6.50
N GLY A 73 13.14 -16.81 -5.94
CA GLY A 73 14.49 -17.13 -6.43
C GLY A 73 15.41 -17.84 -5.44
N LYS A 74 14.99 -18.07 -4.19
CA LYS A 74 15.69 -19.03 -3.33
C LYS A 74 15.23 -20.44 -3.67
N GLU A 75 15.83 -21.02 -4.70
CA GLU A 75 15.96 -22.46 -4.77
C GLU A 75 16.52 -22.95 -3.42
N LYS A 76 15.86 -23.95 -2.86
CA LYS A 76 16.34 -24.67 -1.68
C LYS A 76 17.65 -25.36 -2.09
N ASN A 77 18.78 -24.78 -1.70
CA ASN A 77 20.02 -25.52 -1.51
C ASN A 77 20.04 -26.03 -0.06
#